data_AF-A0A7C2SAL9-F1
#
_entry.id   AF-A0A7C2SAL9-F1
#
_cell.length_a   1.000
_cell.length_b   1.000
_cell.length_c   1.000
_cell.angle_alpha   90.00
_cell.angle_beta   90.00
_cell.angle_gamma   90.00
#
_symmetry.space_group_name_H-M   'P 1'
#
loop_
_entity.id
_entity.type
_entity.pdbx_description
1 polymer ?
#
loop_
_entity_poly.entity_id
_entity_poly.type
_entity_poly.pdbx_seq_one_letter_code
_entity_poly.pdbx_strand_id
1 'polypeptide(L)'
;MGIKEFFKPKQDRFVDLLVKQAEITLEGMNALESYMKKRSDKYASAVIQAEKDADETRRILIDDLNRTFVTPIDREDIFSLSRAIDDVMDYAYTTVEEMRILDVEPNDYLRRLVSLLQDAAEEIHLAMLRLDSHPGVAAEHATRAKALENRVERVYREAVADLFSGPEDIHHVMEMLKLRELYRHLSNCADRGDEAANVIHDIVVKMT
;
A
#
# COMPACT_ATOMS: atom_id res chain seq x y z
N MET A 1 -11.08 -1.29 43.85
CA MET A 1 -10.62 -1.25 42.45
C MET A 1 -9.46 -2.20 42.33
N GLY A 2 -9.63 -3.27 41.55
CA GLY A 2 -8.74 -4.44 41.57
C GLY A 2 -7.45 -4.21 40.80
N ILE A 3 -6.35 -4.76 41.31
CA ILE A 3 -4.99 -4.75 40.73
C ILE A 3 -4.95 -5.26 39.27
N LYS A 4 -6.02 -5.93 38.80
CA LYS A 4 -6.17 -6.40 37.41
C LYS A 4 -6.44 -5.30 36.37
N GLU A 5 -6.90 -4.11 36.76
CA GLU A 5 -7.09 -2.99 35.81
C GLU A 5 -5.77 -2.29 35.43
N PHE A 6 -4.70 -2.50 36.20
CA PHE A 6 -3.36 -1.96 35.91
C PHE A 6 -2.52 -2.83 34.96
N PHE A 7 -3.00 -4.04 34.63
CA PHE A 7 -2.31 -5.02 33.78
C PHE A 7 -3.08 -5.30 32.47
N LYS A 8 -3.74 -4.30 31.89
CA LYS A 8 -3.97 -4.37 30.44
C LYS A 8 -2.64 -4.05 29.76
N PRO A 9 -2.10 -4.93 28.91
CA PRO A 9 -1.00 -4.55 28.03
C PRO A 9 -1.51 -3.33 27.27
N LYS A 10 -0.85 -2.18 27.43
CA LYS A 10 -1.05 -1.09 26.48
C LYS A 10 -0.57 -1.63 25.15
N GLN A 11 -1.37 -1.41 24.11
CA GLN A 11 -0.96 -1.72 22.74
C GLN A 11 0.41 -1.07 22.50
N ASP A 12 1.32 -1.83 21.89
CA ASP A 12 2.67 -1.35 21.70
C ASP A 12 2.67 -0.13 20.78
N ARG A 13 3.40 0.91 21.17
CA ARG A 13 3.43 2.19 20.45
C ARG A 13 3.86 2.03 18.99
N PHE A 14 4.74 1.08 18.67
CA PHE A 14 5.14 0.80 17.29
C PHE A 14 4.00 0.16 16.50
N VAL A 15 3.26 -0.77 17.10
CA VAL A 15 2.06 -1.34 16.46
C VAL A 15 1.02 -0.26 16.22
N ASP A 16 0.80 0.65 17.17
CA ASP A 16 -0.13 1.78 17.00
C ASP A 16 0.27 2.69 15.83
N LEU A 17 1.57 3.01 15.70
CA LEU A 17 2.10 3.81 14.60
C LEU A 17 1.99 3.08 13.25
N LEU A 18 2.27 1.78 13.20
CA LEU A 18 2.11 0.97 11.98
C LEU A 18 0.63 0.86 11.56
N VAL A 19 -0.28 0.68 12.52
CA VAL A 19 -1.74 0.72 12.26
C VAL A 19 -2.13 2.08 11.69
N LYS A 20 -1.63 3.18 12.30
CA LYS A 20 -1.93 4.53 11.82
C LYS A 20 -1.38 4.78 10.41
N GLN A 21 -0.16 4.32 10.14
CA GLN A 21 0.45 4.42 8.81
C GLN A 21 -0.39 3.65 7.77
N ALA A 22 -0.78 2.41 8.08
CA ALA A 22 -1.63 1.61 7.19
C ALA A 22 -3.02 2.21 6.95
N GLU A 23 -3.61 2.84 7.97
CA GLU A 23 -4.88 3.58 7.85
C GLU A 23 -4.74 4.74 6.86
N ILE A 24 -3.70 5.57 7.00
CA ILE A 24 -3.43 6.69 6.08
C ILE A 24 -3.16 6.18 4.65
N THR A 25 -2.37 5.10 4.51
CA THR A 25 -2.13 4.47 3.20
C THR A 25 -3.45 4.02 2.55
N LEU A 26 -4.38 3.43 3.31
CA LEU A 26 -5.69 3.06 2.81
C LEU A 26 -6.52 4.30 2.40
N GLU A 27 -6.49 5.38 3.18
CA GLU A 27 -7.13 6.65 2.81
C GLU A 27 -6.58 7.21 1.48
N GLY A 28 -5.26 7.17 1.30
CA GLY A 28 -4.59 7.56 0.07
C GLY A 28 -4.97 6.69 -1.13
N MET A 29 -5.03 5.37 -0.95
CA MET A 29 -5.49 4.44 -1.99
C MET A 29 -6.96 4.64 -2.36
N ASN A 30 -7.83 4.93 -1.39
CA ASN A 30 -9.23 5.31 -1.64
C ASN A 30 -9.34 6.61 -2.43
N ALA A 31 -8.47 7.59 -2.16
CA ALA A 31 -8.40 8.82 -2.92
C ALA A 31 -7.90 8.58 -4.36
N LEU A 32 -6.91 7.69 -4.55
CA LEU A 32 -6.43 7.29 -5.87
C LEU A 32 -7.53 6.57 -6.67
N GLU A 33 -8.28 5.66 -6.05
CA GLU A 33 -9.42 5.00 -6.67
C GLU A 33 -10.48 6.01 -7.12
N SER A 34 -10.78 7.00 -6.27
CA SER A 34 -11.67 8.11 -6.61
C SER A 34 -11.13 8.97 -7.76
N TYR A 35 -9.81 9.17 -7.83
CA TYR A 35 -9.14 9.85 -8.94
C TYR A 35 -9.27 9.06 -10.26
N MET A 36 -9.21 7.72 -10.22
CA MET A 36 -9.43 6.87 -11.40
C MET A 36 -10.89 6.87 -11.89
N LYS A 37 -11.84 7.06 -10.98
CA LYS A 37 -13.25 7.29 -11.34
C LYS A 37 -13.48 8.68 -11.95
N LYS A 38 -12.79 9.68 -11.41
CA LYS A 38 -12.90 11.08 -11.86
C LYS A 38 -11.59 11.81 -11.63
N ARG A 39 -10.82 12.02 -12.70
CA ARG A 39 -9.59 12.81 -12.69
C ARG A 39 -9.92 14.23 -12.23
N SER A 40 -9.51 14.59 -11.01
CA SER A 40 -9.78 15.91 -10.44
C SER A 40 -8.74 16.32 -9.41
N ASP A 41 -8.46 17.61 -9.34
CA ASP A 41 -7.48 18.15 -8.40
C ASP A 41 -7.83 17.87 -6.94
N LYS A 42 -9.13 17.77 -6.62
CA LYS A 42 -9.60 17.40 -5.28
C LYS A 42 -9.01 16.05 -4.84
N TYR A 43 -9.12 15.00 -5.67
CA TYR A 43 -8.65 13.67 -5.30
C TYR A 43 -7.14 13.57 -5.38
N ALA A 44 -6.52 14.22 -6.37
CA ALA A 44 -5.06 14.31 -6.43
C ALA A 44 -4.47 14.96 -5.18
N SER A 45 -5.03 16.09 -4.72
CA SER A 45 -4.61 16.74 -3.48
C SER A 45 -4.83 15.87 -2.24
N ALA A 46 -5.88 15.03 -2.22
CA ALA A 46 -6.10 14.08 -1.13
C ALA A 46 -5.03 12.98 -1.09
N VAL A 47 -4.62 12.44 -2.24
CA VAL A 47 -3.49 11.48 -2.32
C VAL A 47 -2.20 12.14 -1.83
N ILE A 48 -1.90 13.35 -2.30
CA ILE A 48 -0.69 14.10 -1.90
C ILE A 48 -0.69 14.40 -0.39
N GLN A 49 -1.86 14.68 0.20
CA GLN A 49 -1.94 14.92 1.63
C GLN A 49 -1.73 13.62 2.43
N ALA A 50 -2.32 12.51 1.98
CA ALA A 50 -2.12 11.21 2.61
C ALA A 50 -0.65 10.76 2.59
N GLU A 51 0.07 11.00 1.49
CA GLU A 51 1.51 10.72 1.42
C GLU A 51 2.28 11.49 2.48
N LYS A 52 2.08 12.81 2.58
CA LYS A 52 2.75 13.63 3.61
C LYS A 52 2.45 13.17 5.04
N ASP A 53 1.21 12.77 5.30
CA ASP A 53 0.77 12.33 6.62
C ASP A 53 1.35 10.94 6.97
N ALA A 54 1.43 10.03 5.99
CA ALA A 54 2.06 8.72 6.15
C ALA A 54 3.57 8.86 6.38
N ASP A 55 4.22 9.73 5.61
CA ASP A 55 5.65 10.00 5.64
C ASP A 55 6.06 10.66 6.98
N GLU A 56 5.24 11.57 7.53
CA GLU A 56 5.42 12.10 8.88
C GLU A 56 5.24 11.02 9.97
N THR A 57 4.21 10.17 9.83
CA THR A 57 3.99 9.05 10.76
C THR A 57 5.19 8.10 10.79
N ARG A 58 5.75 7.81 9.62
CA ARG A 58 6.94 6.99 9.48
C ARG A 58 8.16 7.66 10.12
N ARG A 59 8.40 8.95 9.92
CA ARG A 59 9.51 9.67 10.56
C ARG A 59 9.45 9.57 12.08
N ILE A 60 8.26 9.69 12.67
CA ILE A 60 8.03 9.51 14.11
C ILE A 60 8.39 8.07 14.53
N LEU A 61 7.90 7.07 13.81
CA LEU A 61 8.19 5.66 14.07
C LEU A 61 9.70 5.38 14.03
N ILE A 62 10.42 5.92 13.04
CA ILE A 62 11.87 5.74 12.91
C ILE A 62 12.64 6.43 14.04
N ASP A 63 12.25 7.65 14.45
CA ASP A 63 12.87 8.33 15.59
C ASP A 63 12.65 7.55 16.90
N ASP A 64 11.43 7.02 17.12
CA ASP A 64 11.12 6.19 18.28
C ASP A 64 11.92 4.87 18.26
N LEU A 65 12.06 4.22 17.10
CA LEU A 65 12.87 3.02 16.94
C LEU A 65 14.33 3.29 17.26
N ASN A 66 14.88 4.43 16.85
CA ASN A 66 16.28 4.78 17.12
C ASN A 66 16.55 5.03 18.61
N ARG A 67 15.56 5.52 19.35
CA ARG A 67 15.66 5.82 20.78
C ARG A 67 15.32 4.64 21.69
N THR A 68 14.79 3.55 21.13
CA THR A 68 14.31 2.40 21.89
C THR A 68 15.27 1.22 21.76
N PHE A 69 15.74 0.70 22.91
CA PHE A 69 16.68 -0.42 22.93
C PHE A 69 16.00 -1.79 22.85
N VAL A 70 14.80 -1.93 23.44
CA VAL A 70 14.02 -3.18 23.47
C VAL A 70 12.64 -2.92 22.88
N THR A 71 12.27 -3.71 21.88
CA THR A 71 10.96 -3.68 21.21
C THR A 71 10.30 -5.07 21.33
N PRO A 72 8.96 -5.16 21.34
CA PRO A 72 8.27 -6.46 21.45
C PRO A 72 8.24 -7.24 20.14
N ILE A 73 8.36 -6.56 19.00
CA ILE A 73 8.60 -7.14 17.68
C ILE A 73 10.04 -6.79 17.29
N ASP A 74 10.69 -7.64 16.49
CA ASP A 74 12.03 -7.36 15.98
C ASP A 74 12.08 -5.99 15.28
N ARG A 75 13.10 -5.18 15.61
CA ARG A 75 13.25 -3.83 15.08
C ARG A 75 13.37 -3.79 13.55
N GLU A 76 13.99 -4.82 12.98
CA GLU A 76 14.13 -4.99 11.54
C GLU A 76 12.78 -5.26 10.87
N ASP A 77 11.90 -6.03 11.50
CA ASP A 77 10.55 -6.28 10.97
C ASP A 77 9.70 -5.01 11.05
N ILE A 78 9.73 -4.28 12.17
CA ILE A 78 9.01 -3.00 12.31
C ILE A 78 9.46 -2.02 11.22
N PHE A 79 10.77 -1.91 11.01
CA PHE A 79 11.35 -1.03 9.99
C PHE A 79 10.94 -1.45 8.58
N SER A 80 11.05 -2.74 8.26
CA SER A 80 10.77 -3.29 6.94
C SER A 80 9.29 -3.20 6.60
N LEU A 81 8.41 -3.47 7.58
CA LEU A 81 6.97 -3.35 7.43
C LEU A 81 6.56 -1.89 7.22
N SER A 82 7.09 -0.98 8.06
CA SER A 82 6.81 0.45 7.91
C SER A 82 7.25 0.97 6.55
N ARG A 83 8.42 0.53 6.06
CA ARG A 83 8.91 0.88 4.71
C ARG A 83 8.00 0.33 3.61
N ALA A 84 7.60 -0.94 3.67
CA ALA A 84 6.76 -1.53 2.63
C ALA A 84 5.38 -0.84 2.55
N ILE A 85 4.80 -0.47 3.69
CA ILE A 85 3.53 0.30 3.75
C ILE A 85 3.70 1.71 3.17
N ASP A 86 4.84 2.36 3.45
CA ASP A 86 5.21 3.67 2.92
C ASP A 86 5.35 3.63 1.40
N ASP A 87 6.09 2.64 0.88
CA ASP A 87 6.33 2.48 -0.55
C ASP A 87 4.99 2.37 -1.31
N VAL A 88 3.97 1.67 -0.76
CA VAL A 88 2.62 1.62 -1.37
C VAL A 88 1.99 3.02 -1.50
N MET A 89 2.09 3.84 -0.45
CA MET A 89 1.59 5.22 -0.46
C MET A 89 2.37 6.10 -1.46
N ASP A 90 3.69 5.94 -1.52
CA ASP A 90 4.55 6.62 -2.49
C ASP A 90 4.16 6.26 -3.93
N TYR A 91 3.88 5.00 -4.21
CA TYR A 91 3.38 4.57 -5.52
C TYR A 91 2.03 5.22 -5.85
N ALA A 92 1.13 5.37 -4.88
CA ALA A 92 -0.15 6.03 -5.08
C ALA A 92 0.03 7.51 -5.44
N TYR A 93 0.90 8.22 -4.72
CA TYR A 93 1.28 9.60 -4.99
C TYR A 93 1.92 9.76 -6.37
N THR A 94 2.95 8.97 -6.66
CA THR A 94 3.68 9.05 -7.94
C THR A 94 2.81 8.64 -9.12
N THR A 95 1.83 7.75 -8.95
CA THR A 95 0.83 7.45 -10.01
C THR A 95 0.05 8.70 -10.40
N VAL A 96 -0.40 9.52 -9.44
CA VAL A 96 -1.13 10.77 -9.73
C VAL A 96 -0.24 11.74 -10.50
N GLU A 97 1.02 11.89 -10.07
CA GLU A 97 1.97 12.78 -10.72
C GLU A 97 2.33 12.32 -12.13
N GLU A 98 2.59 11.03 -12.34
CA GLU A 98 2.86 10.46 -13.66
C GLU A 98 1.68 10.63 -14.61
N MET A 99 0.44 10.38 -14.16
CA MET A 99 -0.74 10.61 -14.99
C MET A 99 -0.93 12.09 -15.36
N ARG A 100 -0.48 13.03 -14.51
CA ARG A 100 -0.49 14.47 -14.82
C ARG A 100 0.61 14.83 -15.81
N ILE A 101 1.83 14.37 -15.59
CA ILE A 101 3.01 14.65 -16.42
C ILE A 101 2.84 14.07 -17.83
N LEU A 102 2.37 12.83 -17.92
CA LEU A 102 2.17 12.13 -19.18
C LEU A 102 0.83 12.50 -19.84
N ASP A 103 -0.02 13.25 -19.15
CA ASP A 103 -1.38 13.60 -19.56
C ASP A 103 -2.19 12.37 -20.02
N VAL A 104 -2.40 11.44 -19.10
CA VAL A 104 -3.17 10.20 -19.33
C VAL A 104 -4.47 10.25 -18.55
N GLU A 105 -5.58 9.98 -19.24
CA GLU A 105 -6.89 9.79 -18.60
C GLU A 105 -7.06 8.35 -18.08
N PRO A 106 -7.80 8.16 -16.98
CA PRO A 106 -8.11 6.82 -16.48
C PRO A 106 -8.85 5.97 -17.52
N ASN A 107 -8.30 4.81 -17.85
CA ASN A 107 -8.95 3.77 -18.64
C ASN A 107 -9.38 2.59 -17.76
N ASP A 108 -9.99 1.57 -18.37
CA ASP A 108 -10.54 0.43 -17.62
C ASP A 108 -9.45 -0.44 -16.97
N TYR A 109 -8.28 -0.57 -17.58
CA TYR A 109 -7.14 -1.28 -16.98
C TYR A 109 -6.59 -0.53 -15.75
N LEU A 110 -6.38 0.79 -15.85
CA LEU A 110 -5.93 1.62 -14.72
C LEU A 110 -6.91 1.53 -13.55
N ARG A 111 -8.22 1.62 -13.82
CA ARG A 111 -9.27 1.47 -12.79
C ARG A 111 -9.23 0.10 -12.13
N ARG A 112 -9.10 -0.98 -12.92
CA ARG A 112 -9.02 -2.35 -12.40
C ARG A 112 -7.75 -2.57 -11.55
N LEU A 113 -6.60 -2.08 -12.01
CA LEU A 113 -5.33 -2.19 -11.26
C LEU A 113 -5.43 -1.46 -9.92
N VAL A 114 -5.86 -0.20 -9.92
CA VAL A 114 -5.98 0.61 -8.70
C VAL A 114 -7.02 0.05 -7.73
N SER A 115 -8.14 -0.47 -8.21
CA SER A 115 -9.13 -1.12 -7.35
C SER A 115 -8.54 -2.32 -6.61
N LEU A 116 -7.73 -3.14 -7.28
CA LEU A 116 -7.06 -4.28 -6.64
C LEU A 116 -5.99 -3.85 -5.62
N LEU A 117 -5.26 -2.77 -5.91
CA LEU A 117 -4.30 -2.20 -4.97
C LEU A 117 -4.99 -1.61 -3.74
N GLN A 118 -6.16 -1.00 -3.91
CA GLN A 118 -6.97 -0.50 -2.79
C GLN A 118 -7.46 -1.65 -1.91
N ASP A 119 -7.98 -2.73 -2.52
CA ASP A 119 -8.33 -3.96 -1.80
C ASP A 119 -7.11 -4.50 -1.00
N ALA A 120 -5.91 -4.45 -1.59
CA ALA A 120 -4.70 -4.95 -0.94
C ALA A 120 -4.29 -4.09 0.26
N ALA A 121 -4.38 -2.75 0.12
CA ALA A 121 -4.16 -1.82 1.23
C ALA A 121 -5.19 -2.03 2.37
N GLU A 122 -6.44 -2.36 2.04
CA GLU A 122 -7.45 -2.69 3.04
C GLU A 122 -7.09 -3.97 3.81
N GLU A 123 -6.67 -5.03 3.11
CA GLU A 123 -6.21 -6.26 3.76
C GLU A 123 -4.98 -6.02 4.65
N ILE A 124 -4.00 -5.20 4.21
CA ILE A 124 -2.84 -4.83 5.04
C ILE A 124 -3.28 -4.08 6.30
N HIS A 125 -4.17 -3.08 6.17
CA HIS A 125 -4.68 -2.34 7.33
C HIS A 125 -5.43 -3.26 8.31
N LEU A 126 -6.27 -4.16 7.79
CA LEU A 126 -6.97 -5.14 8.62
C LEU A 126 -6.01 -6.13 9.29
N ALA A 127 -4.93 -6.53 8.63
CA ALA A 127 -3.87 -7.33 9.24
C ALA A 127 -3.22 -6.58 10.41
N MET A 128 -2.85 -5.31 10.19
CA MET A 128 -2.22 -4.48 11.22
C MET A 128 -3.09 -4.31 12.46
N LEU A 129 -4.38 -4.09 12.28
CA LEU A 129 -5.32 -3.96 13.40
C LEU A 129 -5.43 -5.26 14.26
N ARG A 130 -4.99 -6.40 13.73
CA ARG A 130 -5.17 -7.74 14.32
C ARG A 130 -3.83 -8.34 14.78
N LEU A 131 -2.71 -7.78 14.32
CA LEU A 131 -1.36 -8.31 14.52
C LEU A 131 -1.06 -8.65 15.99
N ASP A 132 -1.34 -7.72 16.91
CA ASP A 132 -1.04 -7.88 18.34
C ASP A 132 -1.99 -8.86 19.06
N SER A 133 -3.29 -8.82 18.72
CA SER A 133 -4.32 -9.55 19.48
C SER A 133 -4.71 -10.90 18.89
N HIS A 134 -4.60 -11.04 17.58
CA HIS A 134 -5.04 -12.21 16.80
C HIS A 134 -4.09 -12.47 15.62
N PRO A 135 -2.80 -12.79 15.88
CA PRO A 135 -1.78 -12.90 14.83
C PRO A 135 -2.12 -13.92 13.72
N GLY A 136 -2.81 -15.02 14.06
CA GLY A 136 -3.30 -15.95 13.05
C GLY A 136 -4.30 -15.33 12.05
N VAL A 137 -5.18 -14.43 12.53
CA VAL A 137 -6.11 -13.69 11.67
C VAL A 137 -5.37 -12.64 10.85
N ALA A 138 -4.35 -11.98 11.42
CA ALA A 138 -3.49 -11.06 10.69
C ALA A 138 -2.76 -11.77 9.52
N ALA A 139 -2.28 -13.00 9.74
CA ALA A 139 -1.69 -13.81 8.68
C ALA A 139 -2.70 -14.16 7.56
N GLU A 140 -3.97 -14.42 7.89
CA GLU A 140 -4.99 -14.64 6.86
C GLU A 140 -5.23 -13.40 5.98
N HIS A 141 -5.24 -12.20 6.58
CA HIS A 141 -5.30 -10.94 5.84
C HIS A 141 -4.07 -10.75 4.94
N ALA A 142 -2.86 -11.00 5.46
CA ALA A 142 -1.63 -10.95 4.66
C ALA A 142 -1.68 -11.92 3.46
N THR A 143 -2.19 -13.14 3.65
CA THR A 143 -2.38 -14.09 2.54
C THR A 143 -3.35 -13.56 1.48
N ARG A 144 -4.40 -12.83 1.86
CA ARG A 144 -5.33 -12.20 0.91
C ARG A 144 -4.68 -11.04 0.16
N ALA A 145 -3.88 -10.20 0.82
CA ALA A 145 -3.09 -9.15 0.16
C ALA A 145 -2.14 -9.74 -0.90
N LYS A 146 -1.44 -10.84 -0.59
CA LYS A 146 -0.61 -11.59 -1.54
C LYS A 146 -1.40 -12.15 -2.73
N ALA A 147 -2.63 -12.63 -2.49
CA ALA A 147 -3.50 -13.09 -3.58
C ALA A 147 -3.95 -11.94 -4.51
N LEU A 148 -4.02 -10.70 -4.00
CA LEU A 148 -4.36 -9.52 -4.78
C LEU A 148 -3.20 -9.08 -5.69
N GLU A 149 -1.95 -9.19 -5.26
CA GLU A 149 -0.78 -8.99 -6.13
C GLU A 149 -0.86 -9.90 -7.37
N ASN A 150 -1.12 -11.20 -7.18
CA ASN A 150 -1.30 -12.15 -8.27
C ASN A 150 -2.46 -11.79 -9.21
N ARG A 151 -3.46 -11.05 -8.72
CA ARG A 151 -4.56 -10.52 -9.56
C ARG A 151 -4.10 -9.28 -10.32
N VAL A 152 -3.35 -8.38 -9.69
CA VAL A 152 -2.76 -7.20 -10.34
C VAL A 152 -1.85 -7.63 -11.48
N GLU A 153 -0.94 -8.57 -11.26
CA GLU A 153 -0.01 -9.06 -12.30
C GLU A 153 -0.75 -9.68 -13.48
N ARG A 154 -1.88 -10.37 -13.25
CA ARG A 154 -2.74 -10.86 -14.34
C ARG A 154 -3.35 -9.72 -15.15
N VAL A 155 -3.92 -8.71 -14.49
CA VAL A 155 -4.49 -7.54 -15.17
C VAL A 155 -3.40 -6.76 -15.91
N TYR A 156 -2.21 -6.64 -15.33
CA TYR A 156 -1.04 -6.02 -15.97
C TYR A 156 -0.69 -6.74 -17.27
N ARG A 157 -0.58 -8.08 -17.25
CA ARG A 157 -0.30 -8.88 -18.45
C ARG A 157 -1.40 -8.78 -19.51
N GLU A 158 -2.67 -8.78 -19.09
CA GLU A 158 -3.80 -8.52 -19.99
C GLU A 158 -3.68 -7.13 -20.66
N ALA A 159 -3.41 -6.09 -19.87
CA ALA A 159 -3.29 -4.72 -20.34
C ALA A 159 -2.13 -4.56 -21.32
N VAL A 160 -0.98 -5.18 -21.05
CA VAL A 160 0.17 -5.18 -21.96
C VAL A 160 -0.14 -5.96 -23.24
N ALA A 161 -0.79 -7.12 -23.16
CA ALA A 161 -1.14 -7.88 -24.36
C ALA A 161 -2.09 -7.09 -25.28
N ASP A 162 -3.08 -6.42 -24.71
CA ASP A 162 -4.01 -5.54 -25.44
C ASP A 162 -3.28 -4.36 -26.09
N LEU A 163 -2.37 -3.72 -25.34
CA LEU A 163 -1.58 -2.59 -25.80
C LEU A 163 -0.74 -2.90 -27.05
N PHE A 164 -0.25 -4.13 -27.18
CA PHE A 164 0.59 -4.57 -28.30
C PHE A 164 -0.18 -5.30 -29.41
N SER A 165 -1.52 -5.21 -29.44
CA SER A 165 -2.35 -5.85 -30.47
C SER A 165 -2.24 -5.22 -31.87
N GLY A 166 -1.57 -4.07 -32.01
CA GLY A 166 -1.10 -3.50 -33.28
C GLY A 166 -1.17 -1.97 -33.32
N PRO A 167 -0.05 -1.24 -33.51
CA PRO A 167 -0.09 0.22 -33.57
C PRO A 167 -0.72 0.71 -34.88
N GLU A 168 -1.58 1.72 -34.77
CA GLU A 168 -2.26 2.34 -35.93
C GLU A 168 -1.40 3.43 -36.56
N ASP A 169 -0.77 4.26 -35.73
CA ASP A 169 0.11 5.36 -36.12
C ASP A 169 1.11 5.74 -35.01
N ILE A 170 1.90 6.80 -35.22
CA ILE A 170 2.90 7.27 -34.26
C ILE A 170 2.28 7.86 -32.97
N HIS A 171 1.07 8.40 -33.03
CA HIS A 171 0.37 8.92 -31.86
C HIS A 171 -0.06 7.76 -30.95
N HIS A 172 -0.58 6.69 -31.54
CA HIS A 172 -0.89 5.46 -30.83
C HIS A 172 0.37 4.86 -30.19
N VAL A 173 1.52 4.83 -30.88
CA VAL A 173 2.78 4.37 -30.26
C VAL A 173 3.19 5.22 -29.05
N MET A 174 3.01 6.54 -29.09
CA MET A 174 3.29 7.40 -27.93
C MET A 174 2.34 7.11 -26.75
N GLU A 175 1.05 6.92 -27.03
CA GLU A 175 0.07 6.53 -26.01
C GLU A 175 0.41 5.17 -25.38
N MET A 176 0.82 4.20 -26.20
CA MET A 176 1.30 2.90 -25.74
C MET A 176 2.48 3.03 -24.77
N LEU A 177 3.46 3.89 -25.06
CA LEU A 177 4.59 4.09 -24.16
C LEU A 177 4.16 4.66 -22.80
N LYS A 178 3.27 5.66 -22.80
CA LYS A 178 2.73 6.27 -21.57
C LYS A 178 1.96 5.25 -20.72
N LEU A 179 1.07 4.49 -21.36
CA LEU A 179 0.24 3.49 -20.67
C LEU A 179 1.08 2.33 -20.14
N ARG A 180 2.07 1.87 -20.91
CA ARG A 180 2.97 0.80 -20.46
C ARG A 180 3.74 1.20 -19.20
N GLU A 181 4.18 2.45 -19.10
CA GLU A 181 4.86 2.99 -17.92
C GLU A 181 3.93 2.92 -16.70
N LEU A 182 2.73 3.51 -16.79
CA LEU A 182 1.74 3.51 -15.70
C LEU A 182 1.30 2.11 -15.29
N TYR A 183 1.10 1.19 -16.24
CA TYR A 183 0.76 -0.19 -15.95
C TYR A 183 1.87 -0.90 -15.18
N ARG A 184 3.13 -0.70 -15.58
CA ARG A 184 4.28 -1.29 -14.87
C ARG A 184 4.43 -0.66 -13.49
N HIS A 185 4.24 0.64 -13.36
CA HIS A 185 4.30 1.37 -12.10
C HIS A 185 3.29 0.83 -11.08
N LEU A 186 2.03 0.67 -11.48
CA LEU A 186 0.98 0.07 -10.64
C LEU A 186 1.24 -1.41 -10.32
N SER A 187 1.85 -2.16 -11.24
CA SER A 187 2.29 -3.53 -10.95
C SER A 187 3.36 -3.56 -9.87
N ASN A 188 4.37 -2.67 -9.94
CA ASN A 188 5.42 -2.58 -8.93
C ASN A 188 4.87 -2.13 -7.57
N CYS A 189 3.78 -1.34 -7.54
CA CYS A 189 3.05 -1.03 -6.31
C CYS A 189 2.49 -2.30 -5.64
N ALA A 190 1.95 -3.23 -6.42
CA ALA A 190 1.44 -4.50 -5.87
C ALA A 190 2.56 -5.36 -5.25
N ASP A 191 3.77 -5.34 -5.83
CA ASP A 191 4.94 -6.01 -5.26
C ASP A 191 5.26 -5.49 -3.86
N ARG A 192 5.06 -4.20 -3.58
CA ARG A 192 5.23 -3.60 -2.24
C ARG A 192 4.15 -4.05 -1.27
N GLY A 193 2.92 -4.22 -1.76
CA GLY A 193 1.85 -4.85 -1.00
C GLY A 193 2.18 -6.30 -0.60
N ASP A 194 2.75 -7.08 -1.51
CA ASP A 194 3.23 -8.44 -1.21
C ASP A 194 4.41 -8.43 -0.22
N GLU A 195 5.35 -7.49 -0.37
CA GLU A 195 6.46 -7.30 0.58
C GLU A 195 5.93 -7.03 2.00
N ALA A 196 4.96 -6.13 2.16
CA ALA A 196 4.31 -5.88 3.44
C ALA A 196 3.63 -7.14 4.00
N ALA A 197 2.93 -7.90 3.16
CA ALA A 197 2.29 -9.15 3.55
C ALA A 197 3.31 -10.22 4.01
N ASN A 198 4.44 -10.34 3.33
CA ASN A 198 5.50 -11.26 3.70
C ASN A 198 6.11 -10.89 5.07
N VAL A 199 6.37 -9.60 5.32
CA VAL A 199 6.87 -9.16 6.62
C VAL A 199 5.85 -9.41 7.74
N ILE A 200 4.54 -9.21 7.48
CA ILE A 200 3.49 -9.56 8.45
C ILE A 200 3.53 -11.07 8.78
N HIS A 201 3.68 -11.92 7.76
CA HIS A 201 3.82 -13.37 7.98
C HIS A 201 5.05 -13.71 8.83
N ASP A 202 6.20 -13.10 8.55
CA ASP A 202 7.43 -13.31 9.31
C ASP A 202 7.28 -12.90 10.78
N ILE A 203 6.63 -11.76 11.05
CA ILE A 203 6.30 -11.31 12.42
C ILE A 203 5.43 -12.35 13.12
N VAL A 204 4.35 -12.81 12.47
CA VAL A 204 3.42 -13.78 13.05
C VAL A 204 4.12 -15.09 13.39
N VAL A 205 5.03 -15.56 12.53
CA VAL A 205 5.84 -16.77 12.79
C VAL A 205 6.70 -16.59 14.04
N LYS A 206 7.29 -15.40 14.26
CA LYS A 206 8.12 -15.11 15.43
C LYS A 206 7.32 -14.91 16.72
N MET A 207 6.04 -14.54 16.61
CA MET A 207 5.12 -14.39 17.75
C MET A 207 4.56 -15.72 18.27
N THR A 208 4.69 -16.80 17.49
CA THR A 208 4.15 -18.13 17.79
C THR A 208 5.21 -19.05 18.38
#